data_AF-T0YC20-F1
#
_entry.id   AF-T0YC20-F1
#
_cell.length_a   1.000
_cell.length_b   1.000
_cell.length_c   1.000
_cell.angle_alpha   90.00
_cell.angle_beta   90.00
_cell.angle_gamma   90.00
#
_symmetry.space_group_name_H-M   'P 1'
#
loop_
_entity.id
_entity.type
_entity.pdbx_description
1 polymer ?
#
loop_
_entity_poly.entity_id
_entity_poly.type
_entity_poly.pdbx_seq_one_letter_code
_entity_poly.pdbx_strand_id
1 'polypeptide(L)'
;MTDQTVREFAESVRTPVDRLITQFREAGIALAGPDVVVTEDQKMLLLNFLRHHEADDDAAPSRITLKRRSVSALKVAGAQGRS
;
A
#
# COMPACT_ATOMS: atom_id res chain seq x y z
N MET A 1 16.62 21.86 14.87
CA MET A 1 16.39 21.30 16.22
C MET A 1 14.97 21.68 16.60
N THR A 2 14.01 20.80 16.32
CA THR A 2 12.59 21.06 16.60
C THR A 2 11.93 19.76 17.06
N ASP A 3 12.25 19.39 18.30
CA ASP A 3 11.52 18.36 19.04
C ASP A 3 10.08 18.85 19.24
N GLN A 4 9.12 18.10 18.73
CA GLN A 4 7.69 18.42 18.80
C GLN A 4 6.93 17.20 19.25
N THR A 5 5.89 17.40 20.05
CA THR A 5 5.03 16.29 20.47
C THR A 5 4.23 15.73 19.30
N VAL A 6 3.76 14.48 19.40
CA VAL A 6 2.89 13.88 18.38
C VAL A 6 1.64 14.75 18.15
N ARG A 7 1.07 15.34 19.21
CA ARG A 7 -0.06 16.28 19.11
C ARG A 7 0.28 17.52 18.27
N GLU A 8 1.38 18.20 18.58
CA GLU A 8 1.81 19.40 17.83
C GLU A 8 2.15 19.07 16.38
N PHE A 9 2.78 17.92 16.14
CA PHE A 9 3.07 17.45 14.79
C PHE A 9 1.79 17.15 14.00
N ALA A 10 0.82 16.50 14.62
CA ALA A 10 -0.50 16.22 14.04
C ALA A 10 -1.25 17.50 13.65
N GLU A 11 -1.20 18.54 14.50
CA GLU A 11 -1.77 19.85 14.19
C GLU A 11 -1.06 20.53 13.02
N SER A 12 0.27 20.47 12.98
CA SER A 12 1.07 21.04 11.88
C SER A 12 0.78 20.39 10.52
N VAL A 13 0.65 19.06 10.50
CA VAL A 13 0.38 18.26 9.29
C VAL A 13 -1.14 18.11 9.04
N ARG A 14 -2.00 18.70 9.89
CA ARG A 14 -3.47 18.63 9.83
C ARG A 14 -4.01 17.21 9.67
N THR A 15 -3.40 16.26 10.39
CA THR A 15 -3.77 14.85 10.36
C THR A 15 -4.25 14.44 11.75
N PRO A 16 -5.28 13.60 11.89
CA PRO A 16 -5.73 13.15 13.21
C PRO A 16 -4.62 12.40 13.95
N VAL A 17 -4.48 12.69 15.24
CA VAL A 17 -3.45 12.13 16.12
C VAL A 17 -3.46 10.60 16.11
N ASP A 18 -4.65 9.99 16.14
CA ASP A 18 -4.82 8.53 16.09
C ASP A 18 -4.28 7.90 14.81
N ARG A 19 -4.42 8.56 13.65
CA ARG A 19 -3.83 8.06 12.40
C ARG A 19 -2.31 8.11 12.44
N LEU A 20 -1.77 9.21 12.94
CA LEU A 20 -0.32 9.37 13.09
C LEU A 20 0.27 8.32 14.03
N ILE A 21 -0.37 8.06 15.18
CA ILE A 21 0.05 6.99 16.10
C ILE A 21 0.04 5.63 15.40
N THR A 22 -0.99 5.36 14.59
CA THR A 22 -1.09 4.11 13.83
C THR A 22 0.06 3.99 12.83
N GLN A 23 0.32 5.02 12.03
CA GLN A 23 1.41 5.03 11.05
C GLN A 23 2.79 4.89 11.69
N PHE A 24 3.01 5.53 12.84
CA PHE A 24 4.26 5.35 13.58
C PHE A 24 4.45 3.91 14.05
N ARG A 25 3.38 3.25 14.52
CA ARG A 25 3.44 1.82 14.89
C ARG A 25 3.72 0.93 13.69
N GLU A 26 3.11 1.21 12.55
CA GLU A 26 3.37 0.49 11.29
C GLU A 26 4.81 0.70 10.78
N ALA A 27 5.38 1.89 11.00
CA ALA A 27 6.78 2.19 10.75
C ALA A 27 7.76 1.57 11.79
N GLY A 28 7.25 0.81 12.77
CA GLY A 28 8.07 0.15 13.81
C GLY A 28 8.45 1.05 15.00
N ILE A 29 7.84 2.23 15.11
CA ILE A 29 8.06 3.18 16.22
C ILE A 29 6.93 3.00 17.25
N ALA A 30 7.29 2.43 18.40
CA ALA A 30 6.36 2.28 19.51
C ALA A 30 6.18 3.62 20.25
N LEU A 31 5.05 4.30 20.00
CA LEU A 31 4.66 5.48 20.77
C LEU A 31 3.80 5.07 21.98
N ALA A 32 4.19 5.57 23.16
CA ALA A 32 3.45 5.35 24.40
C ALA A 32 2.14 6.17 24.48
N GLY A 33 2.00 7.23 23.68
CA GLY A 33 0.82 8.08 23.68
C GLY A 33 0.98 9.36 22.83
N PRO A 34 -0.04 10.24 22.84
CA PRO A 34 -0.08 11.47 22.04
C PRO A 34 0.83 12.59 22.55
N ASP A 35 1.29 12.50 23.80
CA ASP A 35 2.18 13.49 24.44
C ASP A 35 3.67 13.10 24.31
N VAL A 36 3.99 12.02 23.58
CA VAL A 36 5.37 11.61 23.30
C VAL A 36 6.02 12.62 22.36
N VAL A 37 7.29 12.94 22.63
CA VAL A 37 8.11 13.80 21.77
C VAL A 37 8.58 13.00 20.56
N VAL A 38 8.36 13.56 19.37
CA VAL A 38 8.80 13.00 18.09
C VAL A 38 10.11 13.66 17.68
N THR A 39 11.16 12.85 17.55
CA THR A 39 12.48 13.30 17.08
C THR A 39 12.56 13.34 15.55
N GLU A 40 13.58 14.02 15.00
CA GLU A 40 13.81 14.11 13.56
C GLU A 40 13.96 12.72 12.90
N ASP A 41 14.69 11.80 13.54
CA ASP A 41 14.88 10.42 13.06
C ASP A 41 13.55 9.68 12.90
N GLN A 42 12.64 9.86 13.86
CA GLN A 42 11.31 9.24 13.82
C GLN A 42 10.47 9.83 12.68
N LYS A 43 10.54 11.15 12.44
CA LYS A 43 9.88 11.80 11.30
C LYS A 43 10.41 11.25 9.97
N MET A 44 11.73 11.08 9.86
CA MET A 44 12.38 10.52 8.66
C MET A 44 11.98 9.06 8.41
N LEU A 45 11.91 8.24 9.46
CA LEU A 45 11.43 6.86 9.36
C LEU A 45 9.98 6.80 8.89
N LEU A 46 9.09 7.62 9.46
CA LEU A 46 7.71 7.72 9.03
C LEU A 46 7.61 8.16 7.55
N LEU A 47 8.38 9.16 7.13
CA LEU A 47 8.44 9.60 5.73
C LEU A 47 8.95 8.51 4.79
N ASN A 48 9.88 7.66 5.24
CA ASN A 48 10.35 6.53 4.45
C ASN A 48 9.27 5.46 4.33
N PHE A 49 8.59 5.13 5.43
CA PHE A 49 7.47 4.21 5.46
C PHE A 49 6.34 4.65 4.52
N LEU A 50 5.89 5.91 4.62
CA LEU A 50 4.83 6.45 3.78
C LEU A 50 5.18 6.42 2.29
N ARG A 51 6.42 6.77 1.92
CA ARG A 51 6.87 6.67 0.52
C ARG A 51 6.85 5.24 -0.03
N HIS A 52 7.19 4.25 0.80
CA HIS A 52 7.12 2.84 0.39
C HIS A 52 5.67 2.34 0.33
N HIS A 53 4.82 2.77 1.25
CA HIS A 53 3.42 2.35 1.32
C HIS A 53 2.56 3.00 0.22
N GLU A 54 2.77 4.28 -0.10
CA GLU A 54 2.07 4.94 -1.22
C GLU A 54 2.50 4.37 -2.59
N ALA A 55 3.74 3.88 -2.71
CA ALA A 55 4.21 3.22 -3.92
C ALA A 55 3.54 1.85 -4.17
N ASP A 56 3.03 1.19 -3.13
CA ASP A 56 2.31 -0.08 -3.25
C ASP A 56 0.81 0.14 -3.51
N ASP A 57 0.22 1.25 -3.00
CA ASP A 57 -1.18 1.61 -3.25
C ASP A 57 -1.42 2.21 -4.66
N ASP A 58 -0.42 2.88 -5.25
CA ASP A 58 -0.47 3.30 -6.68
C ASP A 58 -0.19 2.12 -7.64
N ALA A 59 0.33 1.00 -7.12
CA ALA A 59 0.38 -0.27 -7.82
C ALA A 59 -0.95 -1.02 -7.74
N ALA A 60 -2.06 -0.33 -8.03
CA ALA A 60 -3.31 -0.98 -8.37
C ALA A 60 -3.04 -2.07 -9.43
N PRO A 61 -3.30 -3.38 -9.19
CA PRO A 61 -3.33 -4.34 -10.27
C PRO A 61 -4.63 -4.12 -11.06
N SER A 62 -4.71 -3.02 -11.80
CA SER A 62 -5.82 -2.68 -12.69
C SER A 62 -5.75 -3.47 -14.01
N ARG A 63 -5.51 -4.79 -13.93
CA ARG A 63 -5.61 -5.68 -15.09
C ARG A 63 -5.84 -7.15 -14.73
N ILE A 64 -7.00 -7.44 -14.14
CA ILE A 64 -7.58 -8.79 -14.22
C ILE A 64 -8.63 -8.78 -15.33
N THR A 65 -8.18 -8.83 -16.59
CA THR A 65 -9.02 -9.25 -17.72
C THR A 65 -8.43 -10.50 -18.34
N LEU A 66 -8.51 -11.63 -17.65
CA LEU A 66 -8.33 -12.93 -18.30
C LEU A 66 -9.64 -13.32 -19.00
N LYS A 67 -9.81 -12.95 -20.27
CA LYS A 67 -10.88 -13.48 -21.11
C LYS A 67 -10.30 -14.27 -22.28
N ARG A 68 -9.78 -15.47 -22.00
CA ARG A 68 -9.45 -16.44 -23.06
C ARG A 68 -10.67 -17.29 -23.37
N ARG A 69 -11.46 -16.91 -24.37
CA ARG A 69 -12.42 -17.79 -25.04
C ARG A 69 -11.80 -18.25 -26.37
N SER A 70 -11.04 -19.35 -26.34
CA SER A 70 -10.70 -20.07 -27.58
C SER A 70 -11.85 -21.03 -27.87
N VAL A 71 -12.75 -20.65 -28.79
CA VAL A 71 -13.68 -21.60 -29.40
C VAL A 71 -12.95 -22.22 -30.58
N SER A 72 -12.14 -23.24 -30.32
CA SER A 72 -11.57 -24.08 -31.37
C SER A 72 -12.65 -25.05 -31.85
N ALA A 73 -13.63 -24.54 -32.59
CA ALA A 73 -14.49 -25.36 -33.41
C ALA A 73 -13.79 -25.59 -34.75
N LEU A 74 -13.14 -26.73 -34.92
CA LEU A 74 -12.92 -27.41 -36.19
C LEU A 74 -12.32 -28.79 -35.87
N LYS A 75 -13.21 -29.76 -35.63
CA LYS A 75 -12.86 -31.18 -35.61
C LYS A 75 -13.79 -31.90 -36.58
N VAL A 76 -13.54 -31.72 -37.88
CA VAL A 76 -14.04 -32.67 -38.89
C VAL A 76 -13.06 -33.84 -38.89
N ALA A 77 -13.30 -34.78 -37.97
CA ALA A 77 -12.73 -36.11 -38.05
C ALA A 77 -13.73 -36.99 -38.80
N GLY A 78 -13.73 -36.87 -40.13
CA GLY A 78 -14.34 -37.85 -41.03
C GLY A 78 -13.24 -38.78 -41.52
N ALA A 79 -12.85 -39.75 -40.69
CA ALA A 79 -12.18 -40.94 -41.20
C ALA A 79 -13.17 -41.75 -42.04
N GLN A 80 -12.64 -42.53 -42.99
CA GLN A 80 -13.30 -43.69 -43.63
C GLN A 80 -14.26 -43.33 -44.79
N GLY A 81 -14.10 -43.76 -46.04
CA GLY A 81 -13.16 -44.64 -46.72
C GLY A 81 -13.79 -45.11 -48.06
N ARG A 82 -12.97 -45.77 -48.89
CA ARG A 82 -13.32 -46.75 -49.95
C ARG A 82 -13.73 -46.22 -51.34
N SER A 83 -13.16 -46.93 -52.33
CA SER A 83 -13.41 -47.08 -53.77
C SER A 83 -13.23 -45.87 -54.68
#